data_AF-A0A558BAL8-F1
#
_entry.id   AF-A0A558BAL8-F1
#
_cell.length_a   1.000
_cell.length_b   1.000
_cell.length_c   1.000
_cell.angle_alpha   90.00
_cell.angle_beta   90.00
_cell.angle_gamma   90.00
#
_symmetry.space_group_name_H-M   'P 1'
#
loop_
_entity.id
_entity.type
_entity.pdbx_description
1 polymer ?
#
loop_
_entity_poly.entity_id
_entity_poly.type
_entity_poly.pdbx_seq_one_letter_code
_entity_poly.pdbx_strand_id
1 'polypeptide(L)'
;MHLPFWLTTAVLFPVLLYQGKRTRQTTPRLPEASGSPCGQYGEGEPARRILVIGESTAAGVGAQTHDQGLASQLARELYEGTGQTIAWHTFGVNGIRLNALNRALEQTDLPEADVVILSMGVNDTTGFTTRKRFRRQLLELRELLEARYPAPLMLLSVPPMHLFTALPAPLRYVMGWRARLLDNIYRQLASEVPQHFRYARYPVIEDTGLLASDGYHPGIKGYRYIAEALAPELSRGIRADVSPEE
;
A
#
# COMPACT_ATOMS: atom_id res chain seq x y z
N MET A 1 11.81 -17.47 14.46
CA MET A 1 11.30 -18.74 13.89
C MET A 1 11.50 -18.75 12.37
N HIS A 2 12.61 -19.32 11.86
CA HIS A 2 12.93 -19.34 10.40
C HIS A 2 13.00 -20.73 9.80
N LEU A 3 13.44 -21.70 10.59
CA LEU A 3 13.61 -23.07 10.14
C LEU A 3 12.30 -23.70 9.63
N PRO A 4 11.14 -23.54 10.29
CA PRO A 4 9.89 -24.15 9.81
C PRO A 4 9.43 -23.59 8.46
N PHE A 5 9.61 -22.29 8.23
CA PHE A 5 9.24 -21.63 6.97
C PHE A 5 10.09 -22.16 5.81
N TRP A 6 11.42 -22.17 5.98
CA TRP A 6 12.33 -22.61 4.92
C TRP A 6 12.23 -24.10 4.66
N LEU A 7 12.03 -24.92 5.69
CA LEU A 7 11.81 -26.36 5.53
C LEU A 7 10.51 -26.64 4.76
N THR A 8 9.40 -25.99 5.13
CA THR A 8 8.12 -26.11 4.41
C THR A 8 8.26 -25.65 2.96
N THR A 9 8.92 -24.51 2.73
CA THR A 9 9.12 -23.96 1.38
C THR A 9 9.99 -24.87 0.53
N ALA A 10 11.04 -25.47 1.10
CA ALA A 10 11.93 -26.40 0.40
C ALA A 10 11.22 -27.69 0.01
N VAL A 11 10.46 -28.29 0.93
CA VAL A 11 9.67 -29.50 0.66
C VAL A 11 8.63 -29.27 -0.43
N LEU A 12 7.94 -28.11 -0.39
CA LEU A 12 6.90 -27.78 -1.37
C LEU A 12 7.45 -27.16 -2.66
N PHE A 13 8.76 -26.92 -2.77
CA PHE A 13 9.35 -26.08 -3.82
C PHE A 13 8.93 -26.45 -5.26
N PRO A 14 8.91 -27.74 -5.67
CA PRO A 14 8.48 -28.10 -7.03
C PRO A 14 7.03 -27.67 -7.32
N VAL A 15 6.12 -27.87 -6.36
CA VAL A 15 4.71 -27.49 -6.47
C VAL A 15 4.57 -25.97 -6.47
N LEU A 16 5.29 -25.28 -5.59
CA LEU A 16 5.27 -23.81 -5.51
C LEU A 16 5.78 -23.17 -6.80
N LEU A 17 6.85 -23.72 -7.40
CA LEU A 17 7.36 -23.26 -8.69
C LEU A 17 6.34 -23.45 -9.81
N TYR A 18 5.73 -24.63 -9.90
CA TYR A 18 4.70 -24.91 -10.89
C TYR A 18 3.50 -23.96 -10.74
N GLN A 19 2.97 -23.83 -9.52
CA GLN A 19 1.84 -22.95 -9.22
C GLN A 19 2.18 -21.48 -9.47
N GLY A 20 3.38 -21.03 -9.11
CA GLY A 20 3.82 -19.66 -9.36
C GLY A 20 3.92 -19.35 -10.84
N LYS A 21 4.50 -20.25 -11.64
CA LYS A 21 4.56 -20.10 -13.11
C LYS A 21 3.18 -20.10 -13.73
N ARG A 22 2.32 -21.06 -13.37
CA ARG A 22 0.95 -21.16 -13.88
C ARG A 22 0.14 -19.92 -13.54
N THR A 23 0.17 -19.47 -12.28
CA THR A 23 -0.54 -18.25 -11.86
C THR A 23 -0.08 -17.04 -12.67
N ARG A 24 1.23 -16.84 -12.83
CA ARG A 24 1.78 -15.73 -13.63
C ARG A 24 1.36 -15.77 -15.11
N GLN A 25 1.05 -16.95 -15.63
CA GLN A 25 0.58 -17.15 -17.00
C GLN A 25 -0.94 -16.95 -17.14
N THR A 26 -1.72 -17.34 -16.13
CA THR A 26 -3.19 -17.35 -16.21
C THR A 26 -3.86 -16.12 -15.61
N THR A 27 -3.21 -15.45 -14.66
CA THR A 27 -3.76 -14.22 -14.05
C THR A 27 -3.67 -13.07 -15.04
N PRO A 28 -4.79 -12.39 -15.37
CA PRO A 28 -4.79 -11.21 -16.23
C PRO A 28 -3.81 -10.15 -15.71
N ARG A 29 -3.03 -9.56 -16.62
CA ARG A 29 -2.19 -8.41 -16.28
C ARG A 29 -3.00 -7.14 -16.47
N LEU A 30 -3.35 -6.50 -15.38
CA LEU A 30 -4.04 -5.22 -15.41
C LEU A 30 -3.01 -4.08 -15.59
N PRO A 31 -3.33 -3.06 -16.39
CA PRO A 31 -2.48 -1.88 -16.54
C PRO A 31 -2.48 -1.06 -15.24
N GLU A 32 -1.51 -0.16 -15.14
CA GLU A 32 -1.56 0.93 -14.17
C GLU A 32 -2.70 1.89 -14.52
N ALA A 33 -3.21 2.61 -13.51
CA ALA A 33 -4.23 3.61 -13.74
C ALA A 33 -3.70 4.74 -14.64
N SER A 34 -4.58 5.32 -15.44
CA SER A 34 -4.27 6.44 -16.33
C SER A 34 -4.70 7.79 -15.74
N GLY A 35 -4.51 8.87 -16.49
CA GLY A 35 -4.93 10.21 -16.08
C GLY A 35 -3.96 10.89 -15.11
N SER A 36 -4.41 11.98 -14.49
CA SER A 36 -3.57 12.77 -13.56
C SER A 36 -3.29 11.99 -12.28
N PRO A 37 -2.03 11.83 -11.84
CA PRO A 37 -1.67 11.17 -10.59
C PRO A 37 -1.93 12.04 -9.34
N CYS A 38 -2.53 13.21 -9.53
CA CYS A 38 -2.90 14.13 -8.46
C CYS A 38 -4.23 14.82 -8.72
N GLY A 39 -4.79 15.35 -7.64
CA GLY A 39 -6.01 16.14 -7.65
C GLY A 39 -6.33 16.64 -6.24
N GLN A 40 -7.53 17.18 -6.08
CA GLN A 40 -8.05 17.58 -4.78
C GLN A 40 -9.57 17.44 -4.73
N TYR A 41 -10.12 17.37 -3.53
CA TYR A 41 -11.54 17.53 -3.23
C TYR A 41 -11.72 18.77 -2.35
N GLY A 42 -12.68 19.62 -2.67
CA GLY A 42 -12.83 20.95 -2.09
C GLY A 42 -12.16 22.05 -2.92
N GLU A 43 -12.31 23.30 -2.48
CA GLU A 43 -11.80 24.51 -3.14
C GLU A 43 -10.78 25.24 -2.26
N GLY A 44 -9.93 26.06 -2.87
CA GLY A 44 -8.91 26.83 -2.14
C GLY A 44 -7.69 26.01 -1.70
N GLU A 45 -6.98 26.52 -0.68
CA GLU A 45 -5.77 25.89 -0.15
C GLU A 45 -6.10 24.59 0.61
N PRO A 46 -5.44 23.47 0.31
CA PRO A 46 -5.68 22.22 1.02
C PRO A 46 -5.30 22.31 2.50
N ALA A 47 -6.24 21.96 3.37
CA ALA A 47 -5.99 21.76 4.80
C ALA A 47 -5.08 20.56 5.06
N ARG A 48 -5.04 19.60 4.12
CA ARG A 48 -4.14 18.45 4.15
C ARG A 48 -3.77 17.94 2.76
N ARG A 49 -2.52 17.52 2.60
CA ARG A 49 -1.95 16.93 1.39
C ARG A 49 -1.54 15.48 1.67
N ILE A 50 -2.14 14.53 0.94
CA ILE A 50 -1.87 13.09 1.06
C ILE A 50 -0.98 12.64 -0.10
N LEU A 51 0.08 11.89 0.20
CA LEU A 51 0.90 11.21 -0.79
C LEU A 51 0.87 9.70 -0.55
N VAL A 52 0.45 8.92 -1.55
CA VAL A 52 0.56 7.46 -1.52
C VAL A 52 1.69 7.02 -2.45
N ILE A 53 2.72 6.38 -1.89
CA ILE A 53 3.83 5.80 -2.64
C ILE A 53 3.84 4.27 -2.56
N GLY A 54 4.31 3.58 -3.61
CA GLY A 54 4.53 2.14 -3.52
C GLY A 54 4.46 1.36 -4.82
N GLU A 55 3.86 0.17 -4.75
CA GLU A 55 3.75 -0.77 -5.87
C GLU A 55 2.40 -0.63 -6.61
N SER A 56 1.78 -1.74 -7.00
CA SER A 56 0.56 -1.79 -7.81
C SER A 56 -0.65 -1.07 -7.19
N THR A 57 -0.84 -1.15 -5.87
CA THR A 57 -1.93 -0.44 -5.19
C THR A 57 -1.78 1.09 -5.31
N ALA A 58 -0.56 1.62 -5.18
CA ALA A 58 -0.27 3.04 -5.39
C ALA A 58 -0.37 3.41 -6.88
N ALA A 59 0.07 2.51 -7.78
CA ALA A 59 -0.04 2.70 -9.22
C ALA A 59 -1.49 2.63 -9.76
N GLY A 60 -2.48 2.36 -8.89
CA GLY A 60 -3.89 2.29 -9.25
C GLY A 60 -4.28 1.05 -10.07
N VAL A 61 -3.50 -0.04 -10.01
CA VAL A 61 -3.82 -1.28 -10.72
C VAL A 61 -5.16 -1.84 -10.25
N GLY A 62 -6.11 -2.00 -11.19
CA GLY A 62 -7.50 -2.39 -10.89
C GLY A 62 -8.49 -1.23 -10.97
N ALA A 63 -8.00 -0.01 -11.13
CA ALA A 63 -8.76 1.18 -11.51
C ALA A 63 -8.45 1.58 -12.96
N GLN A 64 -9.33 2.37 -13.58
CA GLN A 64 -9.09 2.91 -14.93
C GLN A 64 -8.22 4.17 -14.87
N THR A 65 -8.44 5.01 -13.87
CA THR A 65 -7.83 6.32 -13.70
C THR A 65 -7.42 6.56 -12.24
N HIS A 66 -6.42 7.40 -11.99
CA HIS A 66 -5.86 7.62 -10.65
C HIS A 66 -6.85 8.24 -9.65
N ASP A 67 -7.87 8.97 -10.12
CA ASP A 67 -8.97 9.49 -9.31
C ASP A 67 -9.85 8.37 -8.71
N GLN A 68 -9.79 7.16 -9.25
CA GLN A 68 -10.44 5.95 -8.70
C GLN A 68 -9.50 5.14 -7.80
N GLY A 69 -8.21 5.51 -7.72
CA GLY A 69 -7.19 4.82 -6.94
C GLY A 69 -7.14 5.24 -5.47
N LEU A 70 -6.30 4.54 -4.70
CA LEU A 70 -6.26 4.68 -3.24
C LEU A 70 -6.06 6.13 -2.75
N ALA A 71 -5.12 6.88 -3.32
CA ALA A 71 -4.81 8.24 -2.87
C ALA A 71 -6.02 9.20 -3.00
N SER A 72 -6.70 9.14 -4.14
CA SER A 72 -7.91 9.92 -4.38
C SER A 72 -9.06 9.49 -3.47
N GLN A 73 -9.28 8.19 -3.30
CA GLN A 73 -10.34 7.70 -2.41
C GLN A 73 -10.08 8.11 -0.96
N LEU A 74 -8.82 8.10 -0.49
CA LEU A 74 -8.48 8.61 0.85
C LEU A 74 -8.79 10.10 1.00
N ALA A 75 -8.42 10.93 0.03
CA ALA A 75 -8.72 12.36 0.07
C ALA A 75 -10.22 12.64 0.02
N ARG A 76 -10.96 11.86 -0.77
CA ARG A 76 -12.42 11.93 -0.84
C ARG A 76 -13.07 11.63 0.50
N GLU A 77 -12.71 10.51 1.14
CA GLU A 77 -13.28 10.12 2.44
C GLU A 77 -12.97 11.15 3.54
N LEU A 78 -11.76 11.74 3.53
CA LEU A 78 -11.44 12.83 4.45
C LEU A 78 -12.20 14.12 4.16
N TYR A 79 -12.36 14.48 2.89
CA TYR A 79 -13.17 15.64 2.48
C TYR A 79 -14.64 15.45 2.89
N GLU A 80 -15.25 14.32 2.54
CA GLU A 80 -16.64 14.00 2.91
C GLU A 80 -16.85 13.97 4.43
N GLY A 81 -15.84 13.52 5.19
CA GLY A 81 -15.91 13.45 6.65
C GLY A 81 -15.60 14.76 7.40
N THR A 82 -14.96 15.75 6.77
CA THR A 82 -14.49 16.97 7.46
C THR A 82 -14.95 18.28 6.83
N GLY A 83 -15.39 18.26 5.57
CA GLY A 83 -15.69 19.44 4.75
C GLY A 83 -14.47 20.23 4.29
N GLN A 84 -13.27 19.88 4.77
CA GLN A 84 -12.02 20.60 4.48
C GLN A 84 -11.42 20.16 3.15
N THR A 85 -10.79 21.08 2.41
CA THR A 85 -10.13 20.77 1.15
C THR A 85 -8.94 19.82 1.35
N ILE A 86 -8.95 18.68 0.67
CA ILE A 86 -7.91 17.65 0.76
C ILE A 86 -7.30 17.43 -0.63
N ALA A 87 -5.99 17.67 -0.74
CA ALA A 87 -5.23 17.35 -1.93
C ALA A 87 -4.61 15.96 -1.83
N TRP A 88 -4.44 15.30 -2.97
CA TRP A 88 -3.82 13.99 -3.07
C TRP A 88 -2.85 13.91 -4.23
N HIS A 89 -1.84 13.06 -4.04
CA HIS A 89 -0.92 12.63 -5.08
C HIS A 89 -0.61 11.14 -4.89
N THR A 90 -0.25 10.47 -5.98
CA THR A 90 0.26 9.11 -5.92
C THR A 90 1.47 8.90 -6.80
N PHE A 91 2.43 8.12 -6.30
CA PHE A 91 3.57 7.64 -7.05
C PHE A 91 3.68 6.12 -6.86
N GLY A 92 3.25 5.36 -7.85
CA GLY A 92 3.34 3.91 -7.82
C GLY A 92 3.99 3.36 -9.07
N VAL A 93 4.73 2.28 -8.91
CA VAL A 93 5.30 1.53 -10.04
C VAL A 93 4.91 0.07 -9.88
N ASN A 94 4.15 -0.45 -10.82
CA ASN A 94 3.67 -1.83 -10.77
C ASN A 94 4.84 -2.82 -10.80
N GLY A 95 4.79 -3.84 -9.93
CA GLY A 95 5.83 -4.87 -9.83
C GLY A 95 7.12 -4.44 -9.12
N ILE A 96 7.23 -3.18 -8.67
CA ILE A 96 8.44 -2.68 -8.02
C ILE A 96 8.66 -3.33 -6.65
N ARG A 97 9.93 -3.49 -6.27
CA ARG A 97 10.33 -3.87 -4.91
C ARG A 97 10.94 -2.68 -4.19
N LEU A 98 10.95 -2.72 -2.86
CA LEU A 98 11.35 -1.59 -2.03
C LEU A 98 12.70 -0.97 -2.42
N ASN A 99 13.71 -1.80 -2.71
CA ASN A 99 15.01 -1.32 -3.19
C ASN A 99 14.96 -0.46 -4.46
N ALA A 100 14.13 -0.87 -5.42
CA ALA A 100 14.00 -0.17 -6.69
C ALA A 100 13.14 1.08 -6.51
N LEU A 101 12.16 1.04 -5.60
CA LEU A 101 11.38 2.22 -5.22
C LEU A 101 12.29 3.29 -4.62
N ASN A 102 13.18 2.95 -3.69
CA ASN A 102 14.12 3.92 -3.11
C ASN A 102 14.94 4.64 -4.20
N ARG A 103 15.48 3.90 -5.17
CA ARG A 103 16.25 4.48 -6.30
C ARG A 103 15.39 5.34 -7.22
N ALA A 104 14.14 4.94 -7.46
CA ALA A 104 13.21 5.74 -8.26
C ALA A 104 12.91 7.07 -7.56
N LEU A 105 12.72 7.04 -6.23
CA LEU A 105 12.43 8.20 -5.42
C LEU A 105 13.63 9.16 -5.28
N GLU A 106 14.87 8.67 -5.30
CA GLU A 106 16.07 9.51 -5.39
C GLU A 106 16.08 10.41 -6.64
N GLN A 107 15.39 10.00 -7.71
CA GLN A 107 15.36 10.68 -9.00
C GLN A 107 14.01 11.36 -9.28
N THR A 108 13.07 11.28 -8.34
CA THR A 108 11.71 11.79 -8.51
C THR A 108 11.49 13.01 -7.63
N ASP A 109 11.07 14.12 -8.22
CA ASP A 109 10.61 15.28 -7.45
C ASP A 109 9.15 15.04 -7.01
N LEU A 110 8.98 14.47 -5.82
CA LEU A 110 7.66 14.26 -5.21
C LEU A 110 7.06 15.59 -4.74
N PRO A 111 5.73 15.77 -4.71
CA PRO A 111 5.12 17.02 -4.23
C PRO A 111 5.24 17.20 -2.71
N GLU A 112 4.89 18.38 -2.20
CA GLU A 112 4.67 18.57 -0.77
C GLU A 112 3.52 17.69 -0.26
N ALA A 113 3.66 17.16 0.95
CA ALA A 113 2.67 16.30 1.58
C ALA A 113 2.78 16.38 3.11
N ASP A 114 1.64 16.35 3.78
CA ASP A 114 1.55 16.30 5.25
C ASP A 114 1.55 14.85 5.76
N VAL A 115 1.10 13.92 4.91
CA VAL A 115 1.09 12.49 5.20
C VAL A 115 1.58 11.71 4.00
N VAL A 116 2.58 10.86 4.23
CA VAL A 116 3.07 9.91 3.24
C VAL A 116 2.68 8.50 3.68
N ILE A 117 2.05 7.76 2.79
CA ILE A 117 1.60 6.37 3.00
C ILE A 117 2.37 5.46 2.05
N LEU A 118 3.07 4.47 2.62
CA LEU A 118 3.76 3.44 1.88
C LEU A 118 2.88 2.21 1.72
N SER A 119 2.50 1.88 0.49
CA SER A 119 1.83 0.63 0.13
C SER A 119 2.80 -0.31 -0.58
N MET A 120 3.51 -1.14 0.19
CA MET A 120 4.56 -2.05 -0.31
C MET A 120 4.55 -3.39 0.42
N GLY A 121 5.17 -4.41 -0.20
CA GLY A 121 5.55 -5.65 0.47
C GLY A 121 5.08 -6.91 -0.23
N VAL A 122 4.16 -6.80 -1.19
CA VAL A 122 3.69 -7.94 -1.98
C VAL A 122 4.80 -8.43 -2.91
N ASN A 123 5.45 -7.53 -3.67
CA ASN A 123 6.53 -7.93 -4.57
C ASN A 123 7.82 -8.35 -3.84
N ASP A 124 8.06 -7.83 -2.63
CA ASP A 124 9.14 -8.30 -1.74
C ASP A 124 8.82 -9.67 -1.11
N THR A 125 7.54 -9.96 -0.90
CA THR A 125 7.05 -11.28 -0.50
C THR A 125 7.27 -12.29 -1.61
N THR A 126 6.71 -12.07 -2.80
CA THR A 126 6.88 -13.01 -3.94
C THR A 126 8.33 -13.07 -4.43
N GLY A 127 9.07 -11.98 -4.26
CA GLY A 127 10.46 -11.83 -4.66
C GLY A 127 11.51 -12.40 -3.71
N PHE A 128 11.08 -12.97 -2.58
CA PHE A 128 11.96 -13.53 -1.57
C PHE A 128 13.00 -12.56 -0.96
N THR A 129 12.72 -11.25 -0.92
CA THR A 129 13.57 -10.25 -0.22
C THR A 129 13.80 -10.63 1.25
N THR A 130 15.05 -10.74 1.68
CA THR A 130 15.32 -11.16 3.07
C THR A 130 14.79 -10.11 4.05
N ARG A 131 14.31 -10.56 5.22
CA ARG A 131 13.79 -9.69 6.28
C ARG A 131 14.79 -8.61 6.72
N LYS A 132 16.07 -8.98 6.83
CA LYS A 132 17.16 -8.04 7.13
C LYS A 132 17.27 -6.96 6.06
N ARG A 133 17.20 -7.35 4.78
CA ARG A 133 17.26 -6.41 3.65
C ARG A 133 16.02 -5.53 3.61
N PHE A 134 14.83 -6.10 3.76
CA PHE A 134 13.57 -5.35 3.78
C PHE A 134 13.55 -4.30 4.89
N ARG A 135 13.91 -4.69 6.13
CA ARG A 135 14.02 -3.75 7.24
C ARG A 135 15.02 -2.63 6.97
N ARG A 136 16.21 -2.96 6.47
CA ARG A 136 17.23 -1.96 6.14
C ARG A 136 16.73 -0.98 5.08
N GLN A 137 16.07 -1.47 4.04
CA GLN A 137 15.53 -0.65 2.95
C GLN A 137 14.39 0.28 3.40
N LEU A 138 13.61 -0.09 4.42
CA LEU A 138 12.62 0.80 5.03
C LEU A 138 13.29 1.96 5.78
N LEU A 139 14.38 1.68 6.49
CA LEU A 139 15.18 2.70 7.17
C LEU A 139 15.85 3.63 6.16
N GLU A 140 16.47 3.08 5.12
CA GLU A 140 17.03 3.85 3.99
C GLU A 140 15.95 4.73 3.33
N LEU A 141 14.74 4.21 3.12
CA LEU A 141 13.61 4.99 2.58
C LEU A 141 13.20 6.12 3.53
N ARG A 142 13.16 5.86 4.83
CA ARG A 142 12.81 6.88 5.81
C ARG A 142 13.82 8.03 5.77
N GLU A 143 15.11 7.70 5.81
CA GLU A 143 16.20 8.67 5.75
C GLU A 143 16.11 9.54 4.49
N LEU A 144 15.86 8.93 3.33
CA LEU A 144 15.66 9.63 2.05
C LEU A 144 14.51 10.65 2.11
N LEU A 145 13.40 10.30 2.77
CA LEU A 145 12.18 11.11 2.80
C LEU A 145 12.15 12.12 3.94
N GLU A 146 13.04 12.04 4.92
CA GLU A 146 12.91 12.77 6.19
C GLU A 146 13.02 14.28 6.08
N ALA A 147 13.95 14.76 5.25
CA ALA A 147 14.15 16.19 5.06
C ALA A 147 12.90 16.88 4.47
N ARG A 148 12.14 16.18 3.61
CA ARG A 148 10.95 16.73 2.95
C ARG A 148 9.66 16.43 3.72
N TYR A 149 9.59 15.26 4.37
CA TYR A 149 8.41 14.80 5.09
C TYR A 149 8.82 14.45 6.53
N PRO A 150 8.76 15.42 7.46
CA PRO A 150 9.19 15.22 8.85
C PRO A 150 8.23 14.35 9.66
N ALA A 151 6.97 14.23 9.24
CA ALA A 151 6.01 13.34 9.87
C ALA A 151 6.41 11.85 9.69
N PRO A 152 6.07 10.97 10.65
CA PRO A 152 6.34 9.54 10.50
C PRO A 152 5.70 8.96 9.22
N LEU A 153 6.45 8.12 8.50
CA LEU A 153 5.95 7.40 7.33
C LEU A 153 4.89 6.38 7.76
N MET A 154 3.69 6.47 7.17
CA MET A 154 2.62 5.53 7.44
C MET A 154 2.81 4.26 6.61
N LEU A 155 3.05 3.14 7.28
CA LEU A 155 3.25 1.84 6.67
C LEU A 155 1.90 1.13 6.55
N LEU A 156 1.32 1.11 5.35
CA LEU A 156 0.12 0.32 5.08
C LEU A 156 0.51 -1.16 5.07
N SER A 157 -0.09 -1.93 5.97
CA SER A 157 0.30 -3.32 6.24
C SER A 157 0.38 -4.18 4.97
N VAL A 158 1.34 -5.11 4.94
CA VAL A 158 1.44 -6.06 3.84
C VAL A 158 0.17 -6.92 3.81
N PRO A 159 -0.60 -6.93 2.70
CA PRO A 159 -1.92 -7.53 2.69
C PRO A 159 -1.86 -9.05 2.94
N PRO A 160 -2.93 -9.65 3.50
CA PRO A 160 -2.99 -11.07 3.83
C PRO A 160 -3.09 -11.95 2.58
N MET A 161 -1.96 -12.18 1.89
CA MET A 161 -1.92 -12.87 0.59
C MET A 161 -2.49 -14.30 0.56
N HIS A 162 -2.73 -14.92 1.72
CA HIS A 162 -3.40 -16.23 1.79
C HIS A 162 -4.89 -16.16 1.42
N LEU A 163 -5.46 -14.96 1.36
CA LEU A 163 -6.84 -14.70 0.96
C LEU A 163 -6.98 -14.34 -0.52
N PHE A 164 -5.86 -14.15 -1.24
CA PHE A 164 -5.91 -13.79 -2.66
C PHE A 164 -6.40 -14.98 -3.49
N THR A 165 -7.51 -14.79 -4.18
CA THR A 165 -8.19 -15.85 -4.95
C THR A 165 -7.41 -16.26 -6.18
N ALA A 166 -6.59 -15.36 -6.73
CA ALA A 166 -5.66 -15.64 -7.82
C ALA A 166 -4.57 -16.68 -7.46
N LEU A 167 -4.24 -16.84 -6.17
CA LEU A 167 -3.18 -17.74 -5.73
C LEU A 167 -3.77 -19.11 -5.31
N PRO A 168 -3.37 -20.24 -5.92
CA PRO A 168 -3.83 -21.56 -5.50
C PRO A 168 -3.18 -21.99 -4.17
N ALA A 169 -3.78 -22.97 -3.49
CA ALA A 169 -3.12 -23.69 -2.40
C ALA A 169 -2.17 -24.77 -2.97
N PRO A 170 -0.96 -24.99 -2.39
CA PRO A 170 -0.44 -24.39 -1.17
C PRO A 170 0.26 -23.03 -1.34
N LEU A 171 0.45 -22.52 -2.57
CA LEU A 171 1.18 -21.28 -2.84
C LEU A 171 0.69 -20.09 -2.00
N ARG A 172 -0.62 -19.85 -1.95
CA ARG A 172 -1.21 -18.73 -1.18
C ARG A 172 -0.86 -18.79 0.32
N TYR A 173 -0.77 -19.98 0.91
CA TYR A 173 -0.45 -20.13 2.32
C TYR A 173 1.03 -19.83 2.60
N VAL A 174 1.94 -20.27 1.72
CA VAL A 174 3.36 -19.93 1.84
C VAL A 174 3.59 -18.43 1.63
N MET A 175 2.93 -17.83 0.63
CA MET A 175 2.99 -16.38 0.40
C MET A 175 2.37 -15.60 1.58
N GLY A 176 1.23 -16.03 2.11
CA GLY A 176 0.60 -15.40 3.27
C GLY A 176 1.40 -15.54 4.57
N TRP A 177 2.12 -16.65 4.78
CA TRP A 177 3.08 -16.74 5.88
C TRP A 177 4.21 -15.73 5.69
N ARG A 178 4.77 -15.67 4.50
CA ARG A 178 5.86 -14.75 4.21
C ARG A 178 5.46 -13.27 4.30
N ALA A 179 4.27 -12.91 3.81
CA ALA A 179 3.69 -11.58 3.95
C ALA A 179 3.60 -11.18 5.43
N ARG A 180 3.10 -12.06 6.31
CA ARG A 180 3.08 -11.83 7.76
C ARG A 180 4.46 -11.61 8.36
N LEU A 181 5.49 -12.29 7.86
CA LEU A 181 6.86 -12.08 8.33
C LEU A 181 7.41 -10.70 7.95
N LEU A 182 7.01 -10.15 6.79
CA LEU A 182 7.37 -8.80 6.38
C LEU A 182 6.51 -7.74 7.11
N ASP A 183 5.21 -7.98 7.26
CA ASP A 183 4.31 -7.12 8.02
C ASP A 183 4.74 -6.95 9.48
N ASN A 184 5.24 -8.03 10.10
CA ASN A 184 5.78 -7.96 11.44
C ASN A 184 6.98 -7.00 11.55
N ILE A 185 7.74 -6.78 10.46
CA ILE A 185 8.79 -5.75 10.45
C ILE A 185 8.18 -4.35 10.50
N TYR A 186 7.08 -4.09 9.79
CA TYR A 186 6.38 -2.81 9.86
C TYR A 186 5.92 -2.51 11.29
N ARG A 187 5.30 -3.50 11.95
CA ARG A 187 4.87 -3.40 13.35
C ARG A 187 6.04 -3.13 14.30
N GLN A 188 7.14 -3.87 14.14
CA GLN A 188 8.35 -3.68 14.93
C GLN A 188 8.93 -2.28 14.75
N LEU A 189 9.10 -1.80 13.52
CA LEU A 189 9.60 -0.46 13.24
C LEU A 189 8.70 0.63 13.83
N ALA A 190 7.38 0.53 13.63
CA ALA A 190 6.44 1.48 14.20
C ALA A 190 6.46 1.51 15.75
N SER A 191 6.81 0.41 16.41
CA SER A 191 6.97 0.36 17.86
C SER A 191 8.35 0.82 18.36
N GLU A 192 9.42 0.49 17.63
CA GLU A 192 10.81 0.72 18.07
C GLU A 192 11.26 2.17 17.79
N VAL A 193 10.78 2.75 16.68
CA VAL A 193 11.12 4.12 16.25
C VAL A 193 9.85 4.86 15.81
N PRO A 194 8.92 5.13 16.74
CA PRO A 194 7.63 5.76 16.44
C PRO A 194 7.76 7.19 15.89
N GLN A 195 8.88 7.87 16.05
CA GLN A 195 9.12 9.16 15.39
C GLN A 195 9.30 9.03 13.86
N HIS A 196 9.63 7.84 13.37
CA HIS A 196 9.90 7.59 11.96
C HIS A 196 8.78 6.82 11.26
N PHE A 197 8.06 5.95 11.97
CA PHE A 197 7.03 5.11 11.37
C PHE A 197 5.73 5.05 12.17
N ARG A 198 4.62 4.91 11.45
CA ARG A 198 3.29 4.56 11.97
C ARG A 198 2.79 3.33 11.23
N TYR A 199 2.10 2.45 11.93
CA TYR A 199 1.55 1.23 11.33
C TYR A 199 0.06 1.42 11.06
N ALA A 200 -0.34 1.29 9.81
CA ALA A 200 -1.74 1.34 9.38
C ALA A 200 -2.20 -0.04 8.93
N ARG A 201 -3.31 -0.53 9.48
CA ARG A 201 -3.81 -1.86 9.17
C ARG A 201 -4.60 -1.85 7.85
N TYR A 202 -4.15 -2.63 6.89
CA TYR A 202 -4.93 -2.95 5.69
C TYR A 202 -6.17 -3.78 6.09
N PRO A 203 -7.39 -3.37 5.71
CA PRO A 203 -8.59 -4.11 6.04
C PRO A 203 -8.64 -5.42 5.25
N VAL A 204 -9.17 -6.47 5.88
CA VAL A 204 -9.31 -7.77 5.20
C VAL A 204 -10.39 -7.66 4.14
N ILE A 205 -10.05 -7.95 2.89
CA ILE A 205 -11.02 -8.04 1.79
C ILE A 205 -11.47 -9.50 1.67
N GLU A 206 -12.64 -9.81 2.23
CA GLU A 206 -13.28 -11.13 2.11
C GLU A 206 -14.22 -11.20 0.91
N ASP A 207 -14.89 -10.10 0.60
CA ASP A 207 -15.77 -10.00 -0.56
C ASP A 207 -14.96 -9.89 -1.86
N THR A 208 -15.06 -10.92 -2.70
CA THR A 208 -14.43 -10.94 -4.02
C THR A 208 -14.93 -9.83 -4.95
N GLY A 209 -16.12 -9.26 -4.70
CA GLY A 209 -16.64 -8.11 -5.44
C GLY A 209 -15.87 -6.81 -5.21
N LEU A 210 -14.99 -6.77 -4.20
CA LEU A 210 -14.07 -5.66 -3.95
C LEU A 210 -12.72 -5.84 -4.67
N LEU A 211 -12.45 -7.02 -5.24
CA LEU A 211 -11.25 -7.27 -6.03
C LEU A 211 -11.46 -6.88 -7.50
N ALA A 212 -10.37 -6.56 -8.18
CA ALA A 212 -10.35 -6.40 -9.62
C ALA A 212 -10.51 -7.77 -10.31
N SER A 213 -10.68 -7.75 -11.64
CA SER A 213 -10.92 -8.95 -12.44
C SER A 213 -9.78 -9.99 -12.41
N ASP A 214 -8.63 -9.63 -11.85
CA ASP A 214 -7.50 -10.55 -11.68
C ASP A 214 -7.57 -11.36 -10.36
N GLY A 215 -8.50 -11.05 -9.45
CA GLY A 215 -8.63 -11.72 -8.15
C GLY A 215 -7.43 -11.47 -7.21
N TYR A 216 -6.68 -10.41 -7.45
CA TYR A 216 -5.44 -10.09 -6.75
C TYR A 216 -5.41 -8.64 -6.24
N HIS A 217 -5.68 -7.67 -7.13
CA HIS A 217 -5.66 -6.26 -6.78
C HIS A 217 -7.04 -5.78 -6.29
N PRO A 218 -7.10 -4.71 -5.49
CA PRO A 218 -8.36 -4.03 -5.22
C PRO A 218 -8.96 -3.50 -6.53
N GLY A 219 -10.27 -3.66 -6.71
CA GLY A 219 -11.01 -2.89 -7.71
C GLY A 219 -11.36 -1.50 -7.16
N ILE A 220 -12.11 -0.71 -7.94
CA ILE A 220 -12.56 0.64 -7.52
C ILE A 220 -13.25 0.61 -6.15
N LYS A 221 -14.19 -0.33 -5.95
CA LYS A 221 -14.87 -0.50 -4.65
C LYS A 221 -13.92 -0.93 -3.54
N GLY A 222 -12.91 -1.74 -3.87
CA GLY A 222 -11.87 -2.15 -2.92
C GLY A 222 -10.99 -1.00 -2.48
N TYR A 223 -10.61 -0.09 -3.39
CA TYR A 223 -9.87 1.12 -3.04
C TYR A 223 -10.64 2.01 -2.08
N ARG A 224 -11.94 2.21 -2.33
CA ARG A 224 -12.83 2.94 -1.42
C ARG A 224 -12.94 2.26 -0.05
N TYR A 225 -13.14 0.93 -0.02
CA TYR A 225 -13.19 0.17 1.22
C TYR A 225 -11.91 0.28 2.05
N ILE A 226 -10.74 0.28 1.40
CA ILE A 226 -9.46 0.52 2.07
C ILE A 226 -9.39 1.95 2.60
N ALA A 227 -9.84 2.93 1.81
CA ALA A 227 -9.84 4.33 2.21
C ALA A 227 -10.70 4.59 3.45
N GLU A 228 -11.93 4.09 3.46
CA GLU A 228 -12.88 4.18 4.58
C GLU A 228 -12.26 3.62 5.88
N ALA A 229 -11.56 2.49 5.78
CA ALA A 229 -10.91 1.87 6.94
C ALA A 229 -9.72 2.68 7.49
N LEU A 230 -9.05 3.47 6.66
CA LEU A 230 -7.88 4.27 7.02
C LEU A 230 -8.23 5.71 7.41
N ALA A 231 -9.37 6.23 6.96
CA ALA A 231 -9.79 7.62 7.17
C ALA A 231 -9.76 8.07 8.65
N PRO A 232 -10.21 7.28 9.65
CA PRO A 232 -10.17 7.71 11.06
C PRO A 232 -8.77 7.96 11.62
N GLU A 233 -7.75 7.27 11.10
CA GLU A 233 -6.36 7.50 11.51
C GLU A 233 -5.81 8.77 10.86
N LEU A 234 -6.20 9.03 9.61
CA LEU A 234 -5.74 10.16 8.80
C LEU A 234 -6.46 11.47 9.11
N SER A 235 -7.68 11.43 9.64
CA SER A 235 -8.45 12.62 10.00
C SER A 235 -7.94 13.30 11.27
N ARG A 236 -7.10 12.64 12.07
CA ARG A 236 -6.54 13.21 13.30
C ARG A 236 -5.78 14.50 13.01
N GLY A 237 -6.18 15.59 13.66
CA GLY A 237 -5.59 16.92 13.48
C GLY A 237 -6.24 17.76 12.39
N ILE A 238 -7.17 17.22 11.59
CA ILE A 238 -8.03 18.00 10.70
C ILE A 238 -9.21 18.49 11.54
N ARG A 239 -9.38 19.81 11.64
CA ARG A 239 -10.59 20.37 12.29
C ARG A 239 -11.73 20.26 11.28
N ALA A 240 -12.87 19.71 11.70
CA ALA A 240 -14.07 19.78 10.87
C ALA A 240 -14.49 21.25 10.74
N ASP A 241 -14.92 21.66 9.54
CA ASP A 241 -15.64 22.92 9.43
C ASP A 241 -17.01 22.70 10.06
N VAL A 242 -17.14 23.07 11.32
CA VAL A 242 -18.46 23.18 11.94
C VAL A 242 -19.08 24.43 11.34
N SER A 243 -19.88 24.26 10.29
CA SER A 243 -20.90 25.26 9.97
C SER A 243 -21.73 25.44 11.24
N PRO A 244 -21.84 26.66 11.80
CA PRO A 244 -22.93 26.94 12.73
C PRO A 244 -24.22 26.76 11.91
N GLU A 245 -25.00 25.73 12.20
CA GLU A 245 -26.42 25.77 11.82
C GLU A 245 -27.05 26.95 12.58
N GLU A 246 -27.49 27.95 11.83
CA GLU A 246 -28.42 29.00 12.29
C GLU A 246 -29.84 28.44 12.43
#